data_AF-J3D7M5-F1
#
_entry.id   AF-J3D7M5-F1
#
_cell.length_a   1.000
_cell.length_b   1.000
_cell.length_c   1.000
_cell.angle_alpha   90.00
_cell.angle_beta   90.00
_cell.angle_gamma   90.00
#
_symmetry.space_group_name_H-M   'P 1'
#
loop_
_entity.id
_entity.type
_entity.pdbx_description
1 polymer ?
#
loop_
_entity_poly.entity_id
_entity_poly.type
_entity_poly.pdbx_seq_one_letter_code
_entity_poly.pdbx_strand_id
1 'polypeptide(L)'
;MNRIFKESNGFAAAVFIASLLSLFHDSVFADECPSQDFAQFLPAFSANTEVQERLTAMTVKSLVLKPAGEQGAFEPQTTRVNSSTLVFPLMAPIAPDKTEGVEVEAVDGSHFNVVDKRAGNSYIKIFNFSRQTCWVLEGVEDWSINEKDLVGASTATMSIAENFCYQRARTYGRLGGLDKYSLTGEFFEAALENYVCAAASGDPQASLNAASLSLSGMASQLETDKVETLFKVAATTLASGASALSTFYCYGNDTDPDGPCQHPEEAERELIRAASMSSPDAMNKLGDTFETGRLVTKDMSRAMYCYRLAASKGNAIALNNLTRLKSQAAEVTEASHCY
;
A
#
# COMPACT_ATOMS: atom_id res chain seq x y z
N MET A 1 -43.45 -31.95 -81.35
CA MET A 1 -42.95 -30.78 -82.12
C MET A 1 -41.66 -30.35 -81.46
N ASN A 2 -40.53 -30.79 -82.01
CA ASN A 2 -39.57 -29.97 -82.78
C ASN A 2 -38.89 -28.91 -81.90
N ARG A 3 -37.57 -28.82 -81.74
CA ARG A 3 -36.46 -29.36 -82.53
C ARG A 3 -35.18 -29.35 -81.66
N ILE A 4 -34.42 -30.44 -81.56
CA ILE A 4 -33.22 -30.86 -82.33
C ILE A 4 -31.98 -29.97 -82.16
N PHE A 5 -30.85 -30.67 -81.93
CA PHE A 5 -29.47 -30.47 -82.40
C PHE A 5 -28.48 -30.01 -81.32
N LYS A 6 -27.26 -30.53 -81.19
CA LYS A 6 -26.56 -31.67 -81.82
C LYS A 6 -25.25 -31.85 -81.04
N GLU A 7 -24.86 -33.10 -80.87
CA GLU A 7 -23.52 -33.68 -80.75
C GLU A 7 -22.31 -32.76 -81.06
N SER A 8 -21.19 -32.92 -80.35
CA SER A 8 -20.16 -33.92 -80.73
C SER A 8 -18.89 -33.88 -79.87
N ASN A 9 -18.56 -35.06 -79.30
CA ASN A 9 -17.30 -35.80 -79.35
C ASN A 9 -15.91 -35.12 -79.40
N GLY A 10 -15.03 -35.67 -78.56
CA GLY A 10 -13.59 -35.87 -78.79
C GLY A 10 -12.72 -35.03 -77.85
N PHE A 11 -11.68 -35.53 -77.16
CA PHE A 11 -10.90 -36.75 -77.32
C PHE A 11 -9.95 -36.90 -76.10
N ALA A 12 -9.50 -38.13 -75.83
CA ALA A 12 -8.31 -38.54 -75.04
C ALA A 12 -8.31 -38.28 -73.51
N ALA A 13 -8.47 -39.30 -72.65
CA ALA A 13 -7.53 -40.38 -72.33
C ALA A 13 -6.35 -39.95 -71.44
N ALA A 14 -6.39 -40.30 -70.15
CA ALA A 14 -5.32 -41.03 -69.45
C ALA A 14 -5.76 -41.35 -68.02
N VAL A 15 -5.88 -42.65 -67.75
CA VAL A 15 -6.02 -43.24 -66.42
C VAL A 15 -4.65 -43.25 -65.75
N PHE A 16 -4.56 -42.82 -64.49
CA PHE A 16 -3.59 -43.38 -63.54
C PHE A 16 -4.20 -43.41 -62.13
N ILE A 17 -4.29 -44.63 -61.60
CA ILE A 17 -4.67 -44.95 -60.23
C ILE A 17 -3.41 -44.86 -59.36
N ALA A 18 -3.48 -44.17 -58.23
CA ALA A 18 -2.61 -44.43 -57.09
C ALA A 18 -3.30 -44.02 -55.78
N SER A 19 -3.73 -45.03 -55.02
CA SER A 19 -4.04 -44.94 -53.60
C SER A 19 -2.80 -44.52 -52.80
N LEU A 20 -2.97 -43.86 -51.64
CA LEU A 20 -2.48 -44.30 -50.32
C LEU A 20 -2.53 -43.15 -49.29
N LEU A 21 -3.19 -43.48 -48.17
CA LEU A 21 -2.81 -43.15 -46.79
C LEU A 21 -2.74 -41.68 -46.34
N SER A 22 -3.75 -41.35 -45.53
CA SER A 22 -3.67 -40.59 -44.28
C SER A 22 -2.26 -40.39 -43.71
N LEU A 23 -1.87 -39.13 -43.57
CA LEU A 23 -0.91 -38.68 -42.57
C LEU A 23 -1.59 -37.64 -41.68
N PHE A 24 -1.79 -38.07 -40.44
CA PHE A 24 -1.80 -37.29 -39.20
C PHE A 24 -1.34 -35.83 -39.36
N HIS A 25 -2.27 -34.88 -39.15
CA HIS A 25 -1.89 -33.55 -38.68
C HIS A 25 -1.71 -33.63 -37.16
N ASP A 26 -0.69 -34.37 -36.72
CA ASP A 26 -0.15 -34.22 -35.38
C ASP A 26 0.82 -33.03 -35.40
N SER A 27 0.44 -31.98 -34.68
CA SER A 27 1.30 -30.97 -34.04
C SER A 27 2.44 -30.35 -34.87
N VAL A 28 2.14 -29.29 -35.63
CA VAL A 28 3.12 -28.29 -36.10
C VAL A 28 2.73 -26.90 -35.59
N PHE A 29 2.36 -26.78 -34.31
CA PHE A 29 1.87 -25.51 -33.73
C PHE A 29 2.75 -24.95 -32.59
N ALA A 30 3.97 -25.44 -32.38
CA ALA A 30 4.64 -25.26 -31.09
C ALA A 30 5.98 -24.48 -31.08
N ASP A 31 6.27 -23.60 -32.05
CA ASP A 31 7.53 -22.82 -32.04
C ASP A 31 7.39 -21.29 -32.27
N GLU A 32 6.20 -20.78 -32.59
CA GLU A 32 6.06 -19.35 -32.91
C GLU A 32 5.83 -18.46 -31.70
N CYS A 33 6.34 -17.23 -31.80
CA CYS A 33 6.10 -16.15 -30.87
C CYS A 33 4.64 -15.69 -31.01
N PRO A 34 3.82 -15.66 -29.93
CA PRO A 34 2.41 -15.29 -30.03
C PRO A 34 2.18 -13.92 -30.67
N SER A 35 3.01 -12.93 -30.34
CA SER A 35 3.11 -11.65 -31.05
C SER A 35 4.41 -10.94 -30.69
N GLN A 36 4.89 -10.09 -31.61
CA GLN A 36 5.97 -9.13 -31.35
C GLN A 36 5.48 -7.86 -30.68
N ASP A 37 4.18 -7.57 -30.76
CA ASP A 37 3.52 -6.49 -30.03
C ASP A 37 3.18 -6.98 -28.61
N PHE A 38 3.66 -6.27 -27.59
CA PHE A 38 3.49 -6.72 -26.20
C PHE A 38 2.01 -6.77 -25.76
N ALA A 39 1.19 -5.83 -26.24
CA ALA A 39 -0.23 -5.77 -25.89
C ALA A 39 -1.03 -6.95 -26.48
N GLN A 40 -0.61 -7.45 -27.63
CA GLN A 40 -1.17 -8.67 -28.22
C GLN A 40 -0.56 -9.95 -27.63
N PHE A 41 0.72 -9.89 -27.23
CA PHE A 41 1.44 -11.00 -26.64
C PHE A 41 0.90 -11.38 -25.25
N LEU A 42 0.71 -10.39 -24.37
CA LEU A 42 0.40 -10.62 -22.95
C LEU A 42 -0.91 -11.43 -22.73
N PRO A 43 -2.02 -11.18 -23.44
CA PRO A 43 -3.22 -12.00 -23.34
C PRO A 43 -2.97 -13.45 -23.78
N ALA A 44 -2.22 -13.66 -24.87
CA ALA A 44 -1.91 -15.00 -25.38
C ALA A 44 -0.97 -15.78 -24.43
N PHE A 45 0.02 -15.10 -23.85
CA PHE A 45 0.91 -15.67 -22.84
C PHE A 45 0.12 -16.02 -21.56
N SER A 46 -0.65 -15.08 -21.01
CA SER A 46 -1.36 -15.28 -19.74
C SER A 46 -2.47 -16.34 -19.82
N ALA A 47 -3.11 -16.52 -20.97
CA ALA A 47 -4.21 -17.46 -21.14
C ALA A 47 -3.79 -18.93 -21.32
N ASN A 48 -2.52 -19.21 -21.61
CA ASN A 48 -2.06 -20.56 -21.96
C ASN A 48 -0.83 -20.98 -21.14
N THR A 49 -1.01 -21.97 -20.27
CA THR A 49 0.05 -22.53 -19.40
C THR A 49 1.27 -23.04 -20.16
N GLU A 50 1.09 -23.71 -21.30
CA GLU A 50 2.19 -24.23 -22.13
C GLU A 50 3.01 -23.07 -22.75
N VAL A 51 2.33 -21.98 -23.13
CA VAL A 51 3.00 -20.76 -23.59
C VAL A 51 3.75 -20.09 -22.44
N GLN A 52 3.18 -20.07 -21.23
CA GLN A 52 3.89 -19.56 -20.05
C GLN A 52 5.16 -20.37 -19.77
N GLU A 53 5.07 -21.70 -19.77
CA GLU A 53 6.20 -22.60 -19.55
C GLU A 53 7.30 -22.38 -20.59
N ARG A 54 6.93 -22.35 -21.88
CA ARG A 54 7.87 -22.20 -23.00
C ARG A 54 8.53 -20.83 -23.06
N LEU A 55 7.78 -19.76 -22.78
CA LEU A 55 8.24 -18.37 -22.89
C LEU A 55 8.64 -17.77 -21.53
N THR A 56 8.92 -18.61 -20.54
CA THR A 56 9.60 -18.22 -19.30
C THR A 56 11.08 -18.53 -19.41
N ALA A 57 11.94 -17.59 -19.02
CA ALA A 57 13.38 -17.78 -19.06
C ALA A 57 13.80 -18.98 -18.21
N MET A 58 14.79 -19.76 -18.66
CA MET A 58 15.32 -20.89 -17.89
C MET A 58 15.70 -20.51 -16.45
N THR A 59 16.21 -19.29 -16.27
CA THR A 59 16.53 -18.70 -14.97
C THR A 59 15.71 -17.43 -14.79
N VAL A 60 14.83 -17.43 -13.80
CA VAL A 60 13.93 -16.31 -13.48
C VAL A 60 14.44 -15.59 -12.24
N LYS A 61 14.45 -14.25 -12.25
CA LYS A 61 14.65 -13.46 -11.03
C LYS A 61 13.38 -13.56 -10.19
N SER A 62 13.49 -14.06 -8.96
CA SER A 62 12.38 -14.17 -8.03
C SER A 62 12.60 -13.24 -6.85
N LEU A 63 11.72 -12.25 -6.69
CA LEU A 63 11.65 -11.41 -5.49
C LEU A 63 10.53 -11.92 -4.60
N VAL A 64 10.83 -12.14 -3.31
CA VAL A 64 9.83 -12.45 -2.28
C VAL A 64 10.12 -11.66 -1.01
N LEU A 65 9.09 -11.33 -0.24
CA LEU A 65 9.27 -10.78 1.10
C LEU A 65 9.62 -11.89 2.09
N LYS A 66 10.71 -11.71 2.84
CA LYS A 66 11.15 -12.67 3.88
C LYS A 66 11.37 -11.98 5.22
N PRO A 67 11.16 -12.69 6.34
CA PRO A 67 11.53 -12.19 7.66
C PRO A 67 13.01 -11.78 7.71
N ALA A 68 13.28 -10.61 8.26
CA ALA A 68 14.62 -10.05 8.43
C ALA A 68 14.73 -9.33 9.78
N GLY A 69 15.86 -9.54 10.47
CA GLY A 69 16.16 -8.90 11.75
C GLY A 69 15.28 -9.36 12.92
N GLU A 70 15.35 -8.62 14.03
CA GLU A 70 14.46 -8.81 15.19
C GLU A 70 13.17 -7.98 14.98
N GLN A 71 12.05 -8.45 15.55
CA GLN A 71 10.74 -7.75 15.60
C GLN A 71 9.81 -7.87 14.36
N GLY A 72 9.98 -8.91 13.54
CA GLY A 72 8.99 -9.27 12.50
C GLY A 72 8.97 -8.33 11.30
N ALA A 73 10.09 -7.67 10.98
CA ALA A 73 10.24 -6.93 9.74
C ALA A 73 10.41 -7.89 8.56
N PHE A 74 9.83 -7.58 7.40
CA PHE A 74 10.02 -8.34 6.17
C PHE A 74 10.76 -7.50 5.14
N GLU A 75 11.77 -8.08 4.51
CA GLU A 75 12.59 -7.43 3.49
C GLU A 75 12.51 -8.17 2.15
N PRO A 76 12.56 -7.44 1.03
CA PRO A 76 12.59 -8.06 -0.29
C PRO A 76 13.92 -8.78 -0.48
N GLN A 77 13.83 -10.06 -0.85
CA GLN A 77 14.96 -10.88 -1.22
C GLN A 77 14.82 -11.32 -2.67
N THR A 78 15.79 -10.95 -3.49
CA THR A 78 15.86 -11.38 -4.89
C THR A 78 16.82 -12.55 -5.04
N THR A 79 16.32 -13.65 -5.60
CA THR A 79 17.10 -14.85 -5.93
C THR A 79 16.95 -15.19 -7.41
N ARG A 80 17.78 -16.10 -7.92
CA ARG A 80 17.60 -16.68 -9.25
C ARG A 80 17.06 -18.09 -9.08
N VAL A 81 15.92 -18.38 -9.69
CA VAL A 81 15.25 -19.69 -9.62
C VAL A 81 15.21 -20.33 -11.00
N ASN A 82 15.31 -21.66 -11.05
CA ASN A 82 15.16 -22.39 -12.31
C ASN A 82 13.67 -22.48 -12.65
N SER A 83 13.29 -22.17 -13.89
CA SER A 83 11.91 -22.30 -14.39
C SER A 83 11.28 -23.67 -14.10
N SER A 84 12.05 -24.76 -14.08
CA SER A 84 11.57 -26.11 -13.79
C SER A 84 11.06 -26.30 -12.35
N THR A 85 11.33 -25.34 -11.46
CA THR A 85 10.86 -25.35 -10.06
C THR A 85 9.63 -24.48 -9.85
N LEU A 86 9.23 -23.72 -10.88
CA LEU A 86 8.04 -22.88 -10.84
C LEU A 86 6.78 -23.73 -11.03
N VAL A 87 5.72 -23.33 -10.34
CA VAL A 87 4.40 -23.97 -10.47
C VAL A 87 3.57 -23.13 -11.43
N PHE A 88 3.26 -23.67 -12.59
CA PHE A 88 2.42 -23.03 -13.60
C PHE A 88 0.93 -23.36 -13.39
N PRO A 89 0.00 -22.46 -13.76
CA PRO A 89 0.25 -21.15 -14.37
C PRO A 89 0.81 -20.13 -13.35
N LEU A 90 1.77 -19.33 -13.79
CA LEU A 90 2.38 -18.26 -12.97
C LEU A 90 1.48 -17.04 -12.86
N MET A 91 0.69 -16.79 -13.90
CA MET A 91 -0.25 -15.68 -13.95
C MET A 91 -1.63 -16.14 -14.42
N ALA A 92 -2.68 -15.52 -13.88
CA ALA A 92 -4.03 -15.74 -14.35
C ALA A 92 -4.28 -14.98 -15.67
N PRO A 93 -5.20 -15.48 -16.53
CA PRO A 93 -5.49 -14.86 -17.83
C PRO A 93 -5.80 -13.36 -17.73
N ILE A 94 -5.32 -12.61 -18.71
CA ILE A 94 -5.55 -11.17 -18.88
C ILE A 94 -6.31 -10.98 -20.20
N ALA A 95 -7.37 -10.18 -20.16
CA ALA A 95 -8.15 -9.89 -21.37
C ALA A 95 -7.34 -9.02 -22.36
N PRO A 96 -7.60 -9.09 -23.68
CA PRO A 96 -6.90 -8.28 -24.68
C PRO A 96 -7.04 -6.76 -24.52
N ASP A 97 -8.07 -6.34 -23.81
CA ASP A 97 -8.36 -4.95 -23.46
C ASP A 97 -7.96 -4.66 -22.02
N LYS A 98 -8.70 -3.78 -21.32
CA LYS A 98 -8.38 -3.40 -19.95
C LYS A 98 -8.89 -4.47 -18.98
N THR A 99 -7.98 -5.10 -18.24
CA THR A 99 -8.33 -5.94 -17.09
C THR A 99 -8.24 -5.09 -15.81
N GLU A 100 -9.32 -4.98 -15.05
CA GLU A 100 -9.30 -4.26 -13.77
C GLU A 100 -8.30 -4.88 -12.79
N GLY A 101 -7.53 -4.04 -12.10
CA GLY A 101 -6.46 -4.47 -11.20
C GLY A 101 -5.20 -4.98 -11.90
N VAL A 102 -5.08 -4.88 -13.23
CA VAL A 102 -3.84 -5.19 -13.96
C VAL A 102 -3.34 -3.93 -14.66
N GLU A 103 -2.08 -3.59 -14.41
CA GLU A 103 -1.40 -2.45 -15.01
C GLU A 103 -0.18 -2.92 -15.80
N VAL A 104 -0.01 -2.38 -17.00
CA VAL A 104 1.12 -2.69 -17.88
C VAL A 104 1.99 -1.44 -18.00
N GLU A 105 3.22 -1.55 -17.51
CA GLU A 105 4.17 -0.45 -17.46
C GLU A 105 5.32 -0.72 -18.44
N ALA A 106 5.53 0.19 -19.38
CA ALA A 106 6.72 0.14 -20.23
C ALA A 106 7.93 0.67 -19.43
N VAL A 107 8.91 -0.19 -19.17
CA VAL A 107 10.18 0.22 -18.55
C VAL A 107 11.07 0.87 -19.61
N ASP A 108 11.16 0.23 -20.77
CA ASP A 108 11.78 0.75 -21.99
C ASP A 108 11.18 0.04 -23.23
N GLY A 109 11.72 0.30 -24.43
CA GLY A 109 11.22 -0.31 -25.67
C GLY A 109 11.39 -1.85 -25.79
N SER A 110 12.05 -2.46 -24.81
CA SER A 110 12.37 -3.89 -24.73
C SER A 110 12.01 -4.51 -23.39
N HIS A 111 11.46 -3.77 -22.43
CA HIS A 111 11.12 -4.28 -21.10
C HIS A 111 9.75 -3.77 -20.67
N PHE A 112 8.93 -4.70 -20.17
CA PHE A 112 7.60 -4.40 -19.62
C PHE A 112 7.44 -5.03 -18.26
N ASN A 113 6.81 -4.30 -17.35
CA ASN A 113 6.29 -4.84 -16.10
C ASN A 113 4.78 -5.01 -16.22
N VAL A 114 4.27 -6.13 -15.72
CA VAL A 114 2.83 -6.35 -15.55
C VAL A 114 2.57 -6.44 -14.06
N VAL A 115 1.95 -5.39 -13.50
CA VAL A 115 1.60 -5.28 -12.09
C VAL A 115 0.18 -5.82 -11.92
N ASP A 116 0.06 -6.94 -11.20
CA ASP A 116 -1.20 -7.60 -10.91
C ASP A 116 -1.61 -7.35 -9.45
N LYS A 117 -2.63 -6.50 -9.30
CA LYS A 117 -3.23 -6.04 -8.04
C LYS A 117 -4.62 -6.67 -7.81
N ARG A 118 -5.05 -7.63 -8.64
CA ARG A 118 -6.40 -8.22 -8.56
C ARG A 118 -6.72 -8.85 -7.21
N ALA A 119 -5.71 -9.29 -6.47
CA ALA A 119 -5.83 -9.84 -5.13
C ALA A 119 -5.78 -8.78 -4.01
N GLY A 120 -5.69 -7.49 -4.35
CA GLY A 120 -5.58 -6.36 -3.42
C GLY A 120 -4.14 -5.92 -3.16
N ASN A 121 -3.99 -4.78 -2.49
CA ASN A 121 -2.70 -4.11 -2.27
C ASN A 121 -1.71 -4.94 -1.42
N SER A 122 -2.24 -5.86 -0.60
CA SER A 122 -1.43 -6.78 0.21
C SER A 122 -0.90 -8.01 -0.55
N TYR A 123 -1.25 -8.18 -1.82
CA TYR A 123 -1.00 -9.40 -2.61
C TYR A 123 -0.52 -9.10 -4.03
N ILE A 124 0.15 -7.96 -4.22
CA ILE A 124 0.62 -7.51 -5.52
C ILE A 124 1.71 -8.45 -6.04
N LYS A 125 1.62 -8.78 -7.33
CA LYS A 125 2.67 -9.45 -8.08
C LYS A 125 3.12 -8.61 -9.25
N ILE A 126 4.41 -8.64 -9.56
CA ILE A 126 4.96 -8.00 -10.76
C ILE A 126 5.61 -9.07 -11.63
N PHE A 127 5.22 -9.11 -12.90
CA PHE A 127 5.83 -9.99 -13.90
C PHE A 127 6.70 -9.15 -14.84
N ASN A 128 8.00 -9.42 -14.86
CA ASN A 128 8.97 -8.66 -15.66
C ASN A 128 9.25 -9.40 -16.97
N PHE A 129 8.96 -8.76 -18.09
CA PHE A 129 9.18 -9.29 -19.43
C PHE A 129 10.29 -8.53 -20.13
N SER A 130 11.11 -9.26 -20.89
CA SER A 130 12.13 -8.67 -21.76
C SER A 130 11.98 -9.18 -23.20
N ARG A 131 12.35 -8.31 -24.16
CA ARG A 131 12.29 -8.61 -25.58
C ARG A 131 13.57 -9.30 -26.04
N GLN A 132 13.40 -10.49 -26.60
CA GLN A 132 14.46 -11.24 -27.30
C GLN A 132 14.00 -11.50 -28.75
N THR A 133 14.12 -12.73 -29.24
CA THR A 133 13.45 -13.17 -30.48
C THR A 133 11.92 -13.20 -30.33
N CYS A 134 11.45 -13.40 -29.10
CA CYS A 134 10.08 -13.18 -28.64
C CYS A 134 10.11 -12.47 -27.28
N TRP A 135 8.95 -12.08 -26.76
CA TRP A 135 8.82 -11.67 -25.36
C TRP A 135 9.00 -12.89 -24.44
N VAL A 136 9.79 -12.71 -23.38
CA VAL A 136 10.11 -13.75 -22.41
C VAL A 136 9.89 -13.22 -21.00
N LEU A 137 9.24 -14.01 -20.15
CA LEU A 137 9.15 -13.72 -18.71
C LEU A 137 10.50 -14.00 -18.05
N GLU A 138 11.16 -12.97 -17.53
CA GLU A 138 12.48 -13.09 -16.89
C GLU A 138 12.46 -12.86 -15.38
N GLY A 139 11.37 -12.31 -14.85
CA GLY A 139 11.23 -12.00 -13.43
C GLY A 139 9.82 -12.15 -12.90
N VAL A 140 9.71 -12.59 -11.65
CA VAL A 140 8.47 -12.62 -10.88
C VAL A 140 8.75 -12.05 -9.51
N GLU A 141 8.04 -10.99 -9.16
CA GLU A 141 8.07 -10.37 -7.85
C GLU A 141 6.76 -10.69 -7.13
N ASP A 142 6.85 -11.33 -5.97
CA ASP A 142 5.72 -11.57 -5.07
C ASP A 142 5.89 -10.69 -3.83
N TRP A 143 5.14 -9.59 -3.79
CA TRP A 143 5.18 -8.62 -2.71
C TRP A 143 4.22 -8.99 -1.57
N SER A 144 3.62 -10.19 -1.59
CA SER A 144 2.81 -10.68 -0.49
C SER A 144 3.66 -11.18 0.68
N ILE A 145 3.09 -11.09 1.88
CA ILE A 145 3.66 -11.68 3.08
C ILE A 145 2.98 -13.01 3.34
N ASN A 146 3.75 -14.09 3.32
CA ASN A 146 3.23 -15.42 3.60
C ASN A 146 2.82 -15.53 5.08
N GLU A 147 1.59 -15.99 5.32
CA GLU A 147 1.05 -16.09 6.67
C GLU A 147 1.86 -17.02 7.57
N LYS A 148 2.47 -18.07 7.01
CA LYS A 148 3.33 -19.00 7.78
C LYS A 148 4.57 -18.33 8.39
N ASP A 149 4.97 -17.19 7.82
CA ASP A 149 6.16 -16.44 8.23
C ASP A 149 5.79 -15.35 9.26
N LEU A 150 4.49 -15.14 9.53
CA LEU A 150 4.00 -14.21 10.54
C LEU A 150 4.02 -14.85 11.94
N VAL A 151 4.23 -14.02 12.96
CA VAL A 151 4.24 -14.47 14.35
C VAL A 151 2.82 -14.53 14.90
N GLY A 152 2.31 -15.74 15.16
CA GLY A 152 0.96 -15.98 15.67
C GLY A 152 0.82 -15.69 17.17
N ALA A 153 0.86 -14.42 17.57
CA ALA A 153 0.68 -14.00 18.95
C ALA A 153 -0.61 -13.16 19.11
N SER A 154 -1.37 -13.39 20.18
CA SER A 154 -2.43 -12.47 20.61
C SER A 154 -1.88 -11.50 21.67
N THR A 155 -2.40 -10.28 21.70
CA THR A 155 -2.15 -9.32 22.79
C THR A 155 -3.45 -9.10 23.58
N ALA A 156 -3.40 -8.26 24.62
CA ALA A 156 -4.62 -7.87 25.35
C ALA A 156 -5.63 -7.11 24.47
N THR A 157 -5.19 -6.54 23.35
CA THR A 157 -5.95 -5.64 22.49
C THR A 157 -6.11 -6.16 21.05
N MET A 158 -5.44 -7.26 20.69
CA MET A 158 -5.49 -7.87 19.36
C MET A 158 -5.59 -9.39 19.44
N SER A 159 -6.51 -9.94 18.65
CA SER A 159 -6.53 -11.34 18.23
C SER A 159 -5.32 -11.70 17.38
N ILE A 160 -5.12 -13.00 17.11
CA ILE A 160 -4.04 -13.48 16.22
C ILE A 160 -4.18 -12.89 14.82
N ALA A 161 -5.41 -12.85 14.27
CA ALA A 161 -5.67 -12.31 12.94
C ALA A 161 -5.36 -10.80 12.86
N GLU A 162 -5.71 -10.04 13.90
CA GLU A 162 -5.40 -8.61 13.99
C GLU A 162 -3.90 -8.37 14.14
N ASN A 163 -3.19 -9.25 14.86
CA ASN A 163 -1.73 -9.18 14.95
C ASN A 163 -1.07 -9.44 13.59
N PHE A 164 -1.57 -10.40 12.80
CA PHE A 164 -1.13 -10.60 11.42
C PHE A 164 -1.31 -9.35 10.58
N CYS A 165 -2.49 -8.71 10.67
CA CYS A 165 -2.72 -7.42 10.04
C CYS A 165 -1.72 -6.37 10.53
N TYR A 166 -1.45 -6.26 11.83
CA TYR A 166 -0.51 -5.28 12.37
C TYR A 166 0.93 -5.47 11.85
N GLN A 167 1.39 -6.72 11.73
CA GLN A 167 2.70 -7.05 11.17
C GLN A 167 2.80 -6.66 9.68
N ARG A 168 1.75 -6.96 8.89
CA ARG A 168 1.67 -6.56 7.49
C ARG A 168 1.66 -5.04 7.35
N ALA A 169 0.86 -4.35 8.16
CA ALA A 169 0.74 -2.90 8.14
C ALA A 169 2.08 -2.19 8.37
N ARG A 170 2.84 -2.63 9.39
CA ARG A 170 4.18 -2.10 9.69
C ARG A 170 5.16 -2.36 8.55
N THR A 171 5.10 -3.54 7.94
CA THR A 171 5.97 -3.88 6.82
C THR A 171 5.69 -2.99 5.61
N TYR A 172 4.44 -2.92 5.16
CA TYR A 172 4.10 -2.13 3.99
C TYR A 172 4.32 -0.63 4.24
N GLY A 173 3.98 -0.12 5.42
CA GLY A 173 4.26 1.29 5.77
C GLY A 173 5.75 1.62 5.72
N ARG A 174 6.62 0.70 6.13
CA ARG A 174 8.07 0.85 5.99
C ARG A 174 8.52 0.78 4.54
N LEU A 175 8.01 -0.18 3.75
CA LEU A 175 8.37 -0.30 2.34
C LEU A 175 7.97 0.93 1.53
N GLY A 176 6.77 1.48 1.77
CA GLY A 176 6.32 2.74 1.17
C GLY A 176 7.20 3.92 1.57
N GLY A 177 7.57 4.03 2.85
CA GLY A 177 8.42 5.12 3.36
C GLY A 177 9.87 5.10 2.87
N LEU A 178 10.33 4.04 2.19
CA LEU A 178 11.67 4.00 1.61
C LEU A 178 11.81 4.80 0.31
N ASP A 179 10.68 5.14 -0.33
CA ASP A 179 10.62 5.87 -1.61
C ASP A 179 11.60 5.32 -2.67
N LYS A 180 11.70 3.99 -2.70
CA LYS A 180 12.65 3.25 -3.57
C LYS A 180 11.93 2.36 -4.57
N TYR A 181 10.71 1.96 -4.28
CA TYR A 181 9.95 0.98 -5.04
C TYR A 181 8.86 1.68 -5.82
N SER A 182 8.51 1.18 -7.01
CA SER A 182 7.40 1.74 -7.79
C SER A 182 6.05 1.63 -7.08
N LEU A 183 5.92 0.64 -6.19
CA LEU A 183 4.71 0.36 -5.41
C LEU A 183 4.53 1.25 -4.15
N THR A 184 5.19 2.42 -4.08
CA THR A 184 5.16 3.27 -2.87
C THR A 184 3.73 3.58 -2.42
N GLY A 185 2.85 3.99 -3.34
CA GLY A 185 1.45 4.32 -3.02
C GLY A 185 0.67 3.09 -2.56
N GLU A 186 0.80 1.98 -3.28
CA GLU A 186 0.13 0.71 -2.98
C GLU A 186 0.56 0.14 -1.63
N PHE A 187 1.82 0.33 -1.24
CA PHE A 187 2.29 -0.06 0.09
C PHE A 187 1.65 0.79 1.18
N PHE A 188 1.43 2.08 0.97
CA PHE A 188 0.70 2.89 1.93
C PHE A 188 -0.79 2.51 2.00
N GLU A 189 -1.42 2.17 0.88
CA GLU A 189 -2.79 1.63 0.87
C GLU A 189 -2.89 0.29 1.61
N ALA A 190 -1.98 -0.65 1.31
CA ALA A 190 -1.89 -1.92 2.02
C ALA A 190 -1.66 -1.70 3.52
N ALA A 191 -0.82 -0.73 3.90
CA ALA A 191 -0.57 -0.40 5.29
C ALA A 191 -1.84 0.11 5.98
N LEU A 192 -2.59 1.00 5.33
CA LEU A 192 -3.83 1.55 5.86
C LEU A 192 -4.90 0.47 6.06
N GLU A 193 -5.15 -0.34 5.03
CA GLU A 193 -6.09 -1.47 5.08
C GLU A 193 -5.76 -2.41 6.25
N ASN A 194 -4.48 -2.73 6.42
CA ASN A 194 -4.04 -3.63 7.49
C ASN A 194 -4.05 -2.96 8.88
N TYR A 195 -3.77 -1.66 9.01
CA TYR A 195 -3.94 -0.98 10.31
C TYR A 195 -5.41 -0.90 10.71
N VAL A 196 -6.32 -0.67 9.77
CA VAL A 196 -7.77 -0.73 10.02
C VAL A 196 -8.19 -2.13 10.47
N CYS A 197 -7.69 -3.19 9.82
CA CYS A 197 -7.91 -4.56 10.27
C CYS A 197 -7.38 -4.77 11.70
N ALA A 198 -6.15 -4.34 11.99
CA ALA A 198 -5.54 -4.51 13.31
C ALA A 198 -6.26 -3.73 14.42
N ALA A 199 -6.92 -2.63 14.07
CA ALA A 199 -7.69 -1.80 14.99
C ALA A 199 -9.11 -2.31 15.26
N ALA A 200 -9.54 -3.43 14.66
CA ALA A 200 -10.94 -3.88 14.69
C ALA A 200 -11.46 -4.13 16.13
N SER A 201 -10.63 -4.67 17.02
CA SER A 201 -10.94 -4.86 18.45
C SER A 201 -10.56 -3.65 19.33
N GLY A 202 -10.21 -2.52 18.73
CA GLY A 202 -9.90 -1.28 19.44
C GLY A 202 -8.48 -1.20 19.98
N ASP A 203 -7.49 -1.75 19.27
CA ASP A 203 -6.08 -1.54 19.62
C ASP A 203 -5.69 -0.06 19.48
N PRO A 204 -5.22 0.61 20.56
CA PRO A 204 -4.93 2.04 20.53
C PRO A 204 -3.84 2.44 19.54
N GLN A 205 -2.79 1.61 19.37
CA GLN A 205 -1.66 1.94 18.52
C GLN A 205 -1.99 1.71 17.04
N ALA A 206 -2.66 0.61 16.71
CA ALA A 206 -3.17 0.36 15.37
C ALA A 206 -4.17 1.46 14.95
N SER A 207 -5.04 1.88 15.88
CA SER A 207 -6.01 2.95 15.63
C SER A 207 -5.32 4.28 15.35
N LEU A 208 -4.32 4.65 16.16
CA LEU A 208 -3.51 5.84 15.92
C LEU A 208 -2.83 5.81 14.55
N ASN A 209 -2.23 4.67 14.20
CA ASN A 209 -1.51 4.51 12.94
C ASN A 209 -2.45 4.58 11.73
N ALA A 210 -3.62 3.94 11.79
CA ALA A 210 -4.64 4.00 10.74
C ALA A 210 -5.11 5.44 10.50
N ALA A 211 -5.54 6.13 11.56
CA ALA A 211 -6.05 7.49 11.46
C ALA A 211 -4.97 8.48 11.01
N SER A 212 -3.74 8.36 11.53
CA SER A 212 -2.63 9.24 11.13
C SER A 212 -2.21 9.02 9.69
N LEU A 213 -2.11 7.76 9.23
CA LEU A 213 -1.76 7.45 7.84
C LEU A 213 -2.84 7.97 6.87
N SER A 214 -4.11 7.81 7.23
CA SER A 214 -5.24 8.37 6.49
C SER A 214 -5.22 9.90 6.36
N LEU A 215 -4.61 10.63 7.31
CA LEU A 215 -4.50 12.09 7.28
C LEU A 215 -3.14 12.59 6.76
N SER A 216 -2.30 11.69 6.26
CA SER A 216 -0.95 12.04 5.81
C SER A 216 -0.86 12.44 4.34
N GLY A 217 -1.89 12.14 3.55
CA GLY A 217 -1.86 12.23 2.09
C GLY A 217 -1.08 11.11 1.39
N MET A 218 -0.46 10.19 2.13
CA MET A 218 0.28 9.05 1.56
C MET A 218 -0.61 7.86 1.19
N ALA A 219 -1.78 7.76 1.81
CA ALA A 219 -2.81 6.77 1.52
C ALA A 219 -4.17 7.46 1.41
N SER A 220 -5.17 6.72 0.94
CA SER A 220 -6.55 7.17 0.85
C SER A 220 -7.06 7.66 2.19
N GLN A 221 -7.77 8.79 2.17
CA GLN A 221 -8.38 9.34 3.36
C GLN A 221 -9.64 8.55 3.72
N LEU A 222 -9.73 8.08 4.96
CA LEU A 222 -10.90 7.44 5.55
C LEU A 222 -12.01 8.46 5.84
N GLU A 223 -13.25 7.97 5.87
CA GLU A 223 -14.42 8.73 6.30
C GLU A 223 -14.20 9.40 7.67
N THR A 224 -14.67 10.64 7.81
CA THR A 224 -14.43 11.48 9.00
C THR A 224 -14.85 10.80 10.31
N ASP A 225 -16.03 10.19 10.35
CA ASP A 225 -16.52 9.47 11.55
C ASP A 225 -15.61 8.30 11.94
N LYS A 226 -15.00 7.64 10.95
CA LYS A 226 -14.08 6.53 11.18
C LYS A 226 -12.75 7.03 11.72
N VAL A 227 -12.22 8.13 11.19
CA VAL A 227 -11.00 8.78 11.70
C VAL A 227 -11.19 9.22 13.16
N GLU A 228 -12.32 9.86 13.46
CA GLU A 228 -12.66 10.28 14.82
C GLU A 228 -12.72 9.08 15.78
N THR A 229 -13.40 8.00 15.37
CA THR A 229 -13.53 6.78 16.18
C THR A 229 -12.15 6.18 16.50
N LEU A 230 -11.27 6.08 15.51
CA LEU A 230 -9.92 5.57 15.68
C LEU A 230 -9.10 6.46 16.62
N PHE A 231 -9.19 7.79 16.50
CA PHE A 231 -8.51 8.69 17.43
C PHE A 231 -9.09 8.63 18.85
N LYS A 232 -10.41 8.48 19.02
CA LYS A 232 -11.04 8.24 20.33
C LYS A 232 -10.50 6.96 20.99
N VAL A 233 -10.37 5.88 20.23
CA VAL A 233 -9.75 4.63 20.72
C VAL A 233 -8.28 4.87 21.11
N ALA A 234 -7.50 5.53 20.26
CA ALA A 234 -6.10 5.84 20.56
C ALA A 234 -5.94 6.71 21.82
N ALA A 235 -6.81 7.71 22.00
CA ALA A 235 -6.79 8.64 23.12
C ALA A 235 -7.07 7.99 24.48
N THR A 236 -7.55 6.74 24.53
CA THR A 236 -7.80 6.03 25.79
C THR A 236 -6.52 5.77 26.58
N THR A 237 -5.41 5.49 25.90
CA THR A 237 -4.13 5.11 26.53
C THR A 237 -2.92 5.82 25.95
N LEU A 238 -3.04 6.45 24.77
CA LEU A 238 -1.93 7.12 24.10
C LEU A 238 -2.08 8.64 24.18
N ALA A 239 -1.08 9.30 24.75
CA ALA A 239 -1.02 10.77 24.78
C ALA A 239 -0.93 11.37 23.36
N SER A 240 -0.27 10.67 22.44
CA SER A 240 -0.24 11.01 21.01
C SER A 240 -1.63 10.86 20.38
N GLY A 241 -2.39 9.83 20.76
CA GLY A 241 -3.80 9.66 20.34
C GLY A 241 -4.69 10.79 20.81
N ALA A 242 -4.59 11.17 22.08
CA ALA A 242 -5.34 12.31 22.62
C ALA A 242 -4.91 13.65 21.98
N SER A 243 -3.63 13.84 21.70
CA SER A 243 -3.14 15.03 20.98
C SER A 243 -3.61 15.08 19.52
N ALA A 244 -3.66 13.91 18.85
CA ALA A 244 -4.18 13.79 17.50
C ALA A 244 -5.69 14.05 17.46
N LEU A 245 -6.46 13.52 18.42
CA LEU A 245 -7.88 13.79 18.57
C LEU A 245 -8.15 15.29 18.83
N SER A 246 -7.33 15.95 19.65
CA SER A 246 -7.40 17.40 19.86
C SER A 246 -7.23 18.18 18.54
N THR A 247 -6.27 17.76 17.72
CA THR A 247 -6.03 18.37 16.40
C THR A 247 -7.20 18.10 15.45
N PHE A 248 -7.71 16.87 15.45
CA PHE A 248 -8.88 16.46 14.67
C PHE A 248 -10.13 17.28 15.04
N TYR A 249 -10.38 17.58 16.32
CA TYR A 249 -11.51 18.43 16.70
C TYR A 249 -11.40 19.87 16.17
N CYS A 250 -10.20 20.36 15.88
CA CYS A 250 -10.05 21.68 15.27
C CYS A 250 -10.27 21.68 13.76
N TYR A 251 -9.83 20.63 13.07
CA TYR A 251 -9.63 20.67 11.62
C TYR A 251 -10.30 19.50 10.87
N GLY A 252 -10.87 18.54 11.60
CA GLY A 252 -11.42 17.30 11.05
C GLY A 252 -10.40 16.54 10.22
N ASN A 253 -10.80 16.20 8.99
CA ASN A 253 -9.97 15.55 7.99
C ASN A 253 -9.11 16.52 7.17
N ASP A 254 -9.14 17.82 7.45
CA ASP A 254 -8.37 18.79 6.67
C ASP A 254 -6.86 18.64 6.93
N THR A 255 -6.12 18.33 5.86
CA THR A 255 -4.67 18.12 5.90
C THR A 255 -3.87 19.40 5.64
N ASP A 256 -4.52 20.50 5.24
CA ASP A 256 -3.92 21.82 5.10
C ASP A 256 -4.83 22.90 5.73
N PRO A 257 -5.01 22.83 7.06
CA PRO A 257 -6.02 23.65 7.71
C PRO A 257 -5.67 25.13 7.70
N ASP A 258 -6.58 25.92 7.15
CA ASP A 258 -6.63 27.37 7.34
C ASP A 258 -7.88 27.75 8.14
N GLY A 259 -7.70 28.58 9.17
CA GLY A 259 -8.79 29.08 9.99
C GLY A 259 -8.80 28.63 11.46
N PRO A 260 -9.82 29.10 12.22
CA PRO A 260 -9.93 28.85 13.65
C PRO A 260 -10.35 27.39 13.94
N CYS A 261 -10.06 26.94 15.16
CA CYS A 261 -10.49 25.63 15.64
C CYS A 261 -12.03 25.52 15.64
N GLN A 262 -12.57 24.46 15.04
CA GLN A 262 -14.01 24.23 14.96
C GLN A 262 -14.62 23.85 16.32
N HIS A 263 -13.93 23.00 17.09
CA HIS A 263 -14.40 22.51 18.38
C HIS A 263 -13.38 22.77 19.52
N PRO A 264 -13.20 24.04 19.94
CA PRO A 264 -12.13 24.43 20.86
C PRO A 264 -12.22 23.78 22.24
N GLU A 265 -13.42 23.61 22.80
CA GLU A 265 -13.62 22.97 24.12
C GLU A 265 -13.28 21.47 24.10
N GLU A 266 -13.65 20.78 23.03
CA GLU A 266 -13.32 19.36 22.82
C GLU A 266 -11.81 19.19 22.60
N ALA A 267 -11.22 20.06 21.79
CA ALA A 267 -9.79 20.07 21.54
C ALA A 267 -8.97 20.34 22.81
N GLU A 268 -9.37 21.30 23.64
CA GLU A 268 -8.69 21.58 24.92
C GLU A 268 -8.77 20.38 25.85
N ARG A 269 -9.96 19.78 26.01
CA ARG A 269 -10.16 18.63 26.90
C ARG A 269 -9.24 17.45 26.54
N GLU A 270 -9.11 17.14 25.25
CA GLU A 270 -8.23 16.06 24.82
C GLU A 270 -6.75 16.42 24.97
N LEU A 271 -6.40 17.70 24.83
CA LEU A 271 -5.04 18.16 25.08
C LEU A 271 -4.67 18.10 26.57
N ILE A 272 -5.60 18.43 27.47
CA ILE A 272 -5.48 18.23 28.92
C ILE A 272 -5.32 16.74 29.23
N ARG A 273 -6.09 15.85 28.57
CA ARG A 273 -5.92 14.39 28.71
C ARG A 273 -4.51 13.96 28.32
N ALA A 274 -4.01 14.40 27.16
CA ALA A 274 -2.66 14.09 26.71
C ALA A 274 -1.58 14.58 27.68
N ALA A 275 -1.73 15.80 28.21
CA ALA A 275 -0.82 16.35 29.20
C ALA A 275 -0.89 15.58 30.54
N SER A 276 -2.08 15.15 30.96
CA SER A 276 -2.30 14.30 32.15
C SER A 276 -1.61 12.94 32.03
N MET A 277 -1.42 12.44 30.80
CA MET A 277 -0.58 11.27 30.50
C MET A 277 0.92 11.59 30.49
N SER A 278 1.33 12.72 31.10
CA SER A 278 2.71 13.21 31.19
C SER A 278 3.39 13.57 29.87
N SER A 279 2.65 13.82 28.79
CA SER A 279 3.23 14.25 27.51
C SER A 279 3.79 15.68 27.58
N PRO A 280 5.11 15.88 27.45
CA PRO A 280 5.71 17.21 27.42
C PRO A 280 5.28 18.02 26.19
N ASP A 281 5.01 17.35 25.07
CA ASP A 281 4.54 17.99 23.84
C ASP A 281 3.13 18.55 23.99
N ALA A 282 2.23 17.79 24.66
CA ALA A 282 0.88 18.26 24.96
C ALA A 282 0.91 19.44 25.96
N MET A 283 1.78 19.40 26.97
CA MET A 283 1.98 20.53 27.89
C MET A 283 2.49 21.78 27.15
N ASN A 284 3.43 21.62 26.22
CA ASN A 284 3.88 22.72 25.36
C ASN A 284 2.73 23.26 24.51
N LYS A 285 1.91 22.39 23.92
CA LYS A 285 0.77 22.79 23.12
C LYS A 285 -0.30 23.51 23.95
N LEU A 286 -0.56 23.09 25.20
CA LEU A 286 -1.43 23.84 26.13
C LEU A 286 -0.86 25.24 26.39
N GLY A 287 0.46 25.34 26.59
CA GLY A 287 1.14 26.62 26.72
C GLY A 287 0.91 27.55 25.52
N ASP A 288 1.08 27.02 24.29
CA ASP A 288 0.79 27.73 23.04
C ASP A 288 -0.67 28.18 22.97
N THR A 289 -1.57 27.33 23.44
CA THR A 289 -3.00 27.59 23.44
C THR A 289 -3.38 28.73 24.39
N PHE A 290 -2.82 28.76 25.61
CA PHE A 290 -3.00 29.87 26.54
C PHE A 290 -2.30 31.15 26.07
N GLU A 291 -1.16 31.05 25.39
CA GLU A 291 -0.43 32.22 24.89
C GLU A 291 -1.18 32.93 23.76
N THR A 292 -1.67 32.13 22.80
CA THR A 292 -2.31 32.62 21.57
C THR A 292 -3.80 32.89 21.76
N GLY A 293 -4.44 32.18 22.70
CA GLY A 293 -5.88 32.17 22.88
C GLY A 293 -6.61 31.36 21.80
N ARG A 294 -5.95 30.40 21.13
CA ARG A 294 -6.53 29.68 19.97
C ARG A 294 -7.66 28.72 20.34
N LEU A 295 -7.58 28.03 21.48
CA LEU A 295 -8.67 27.17 21.97
C LEU A 295 -9.38 27.75 23.19
N VAL A 296 -8.72 28.65 23.93
CA VAL A 296 -9.21 29.21 25.19
C VAL A 296 -8.94 30.70 25.28
N THR A 297 -9.48 31.36 26.30
CA THR A 297 -9.07 32.74 26.60
C THR A 297 -7.57 32.81 26.91
N LYS A 298 -6.90 33.80 26.31
CA LYS A 298 -5.48 34.06 26.50
C LYS A 298 -5.12 34.23 27.99
N ASP A 299 -4.08 33.53 28.42
CA ASP A 299 -3.57 33.52 29.79
C ASP A 299 -2.05 33.32 29.81
N MET A 300 -1.31 34.42 29.86
CA MET A 300 0.15 34.39 29.80
C MET A 300 0.78 33.68 31.01
N SER A 301 0.15 33.79 32.17
CA SER A 301 0.61 33.17 33.41
C SER A 301 0.56 31.65 33.32
N ARG A 302 -0.57 31.09 32.87
CA ARG A 302 -0.71 29.65 32.61
C ARG A 302 0.17 29.20 31.46
N ALA A 303 0.30 29.98 30.39
CA ALA A 303 1.21 29.67 29.28
C ALA A 303 2.65 29.45 29.76
N MET A 304 3.20 30.40 30.53
CA MET A 304 4.55 30.30 31.08
C MET A 304 4.71 29.11 32.05
N TYR A 305 3.68 28.78 32.83
CA TYR A 305 3.72 27.61 33.71
C TYR A 305 3.75 26.30 32.91
N CYS A 306 2.85 26.16 31.93
CA CYS A 306 2.82 25.01 31.03
C CYS A 306 4.14 24.79 30.30
N TYR A 307 4.73 25.85 29.74
CA TYR A 307 6.04 25.76 29.08
C TYR A 307 7.16 25.36 30.04
N ARG A 308 7.15 25.87 31.28
CA ARG A 308 8.12 25.48 32.30
C ARG A 308 7.98 24.01 32.68
N LEU A 309 6.75 23.53 32.85
CA LEU A 309 6.46 22.12 33.15
C LEU A 309 6.93 21.22 32.01
N ALA A 310 6.59 21.55 30.76
CA ALA A 310 7.04 20.83 29.57
C ALA A 310 8.58 20.82 29.45
N ALA A 311 9.24 21.96 29.64
CA ALA A 311 10.69 22.09 29.61
C ALA A 311 11.38 21.25 30.71
N SER A 312 10.80 21.20 31.91
CA SER A 312 11.32 20.37 33.01
C SER A 312 11.27 18.86 32.70
N LYS A 313 10.41 18.46 31.75
CA LYS A 313 10.31 17.10 31.22
C LYS A 313 11.05 16.91 29.89
N GLY A 314 11.93 17.85 29.52
CA GLY A 314 12.82 17.72 28.36
C GLY A 314 12.28 18.28 27.04
N ASN A 315 11.13 18.98 27.03
CA ASN A 315 10.66 19.61 25.79
C ASN A 315 11.48 20.88 25.47
N ALA A 316 12.35 20.79 24.46
CA ALA A 316 13.21 21.89 24.05
C ALA A 316 12.45 23.07 23.41
N ILE A 317 11.34 22.80 22.71
CA ILE A 317 10.49 23.84 22.10
C ILE A 317 9.86 24.70 23.20
N ALA A 318 9.39 24.07 24.28
CA ALA A 318 8.82 24.75 25.44
C ALA A 318 9.86 25.62 26.15
N LEU A 319 11.10 25.17 26.26
CA LEU A 319 12.19 25.97 26.82
C LEU A 319 12.44 27.23 25.97
N ASN A 320 12.43 27.10 24.65
CA ASN A 320 12.56 28.23 23.73
C ASN A 320 11.38 29.21 23.86
N ASN A 321 10.15 28.69 23.90
CA ASN A 321 8.94 29.49 24.12
C ASN A 321 8.98 30.23 25.46
N LEU A 322 9.38 29.55 26.54
CA LEU A 322 9.54 30.16 27.85
C LEU A 322 10.60 31.27 27.85
N THR A 323 11.74 31.04 27.17
CA THR A 323 12.81 32.03 27.05
C THR A 323 12.34 33.27 26.27
N ARG A 324 11.62 33.07 25.17
CA ARG A 324 11.01 34.14 24.37
C ARG A 324 10.00 34.94 25.18
N LEU A 325 9.15 34.28 25.98
CA LEU A 325 8.16 34.99 26.81
C LEU A 325 8.81 35.77 27.94
N LYS A 326 9.83 35.22 28.60
CA LYS A 326 10.57 35.92 29.67
C LYS A 326 11.30 37.16 29.18
N SER A 327 11.80 37.17 27.94
CA SER A 327 12.44 38.36 27.36
C SER A 327 11.44 39.44 26.93
N GLN A 328 10.18 39.06 26.69
CA GLN A 328 9.10 39.96 26.26
C GLN A 328 8.26 40.50 27.41
N ALA A 329 8.14 39.76 28.52
CA ALA A 329 7.27 40.10 29.63
C ALA A 329 8.05 40.09 30.95
N ALA A 330 8.41 41.29 31.43
CA ALA A 330 9.20 41.47 32.66
C ALA A 330 8.40 41.21 33.96
N GLU A 331 7.06 41.20 33.91
CA GLU A 331 6.21 41.11 35.11
C GLU A 331 4.91 40.33 34.84
N VAL A 332 5.01 39.02 34.61
CA VAL A 332 3.83 38.13 34.59
C VAL A 332 3.73 37.45 35.95
N THR A 333 2.58 37.59 36.62
CA THR A 333 2.29 36.85 37.85
C THR A 333 2.30 35.35 37.58
N GLU A 334 2.97 34.55 38.42
CA GLU A 334 3.07 33.12 38.17
C GLU A 334 1.74 32.41 38.42
N ALA A 335 1.23 31.69 37.41
CA ALA A 335 0.15 30.73 37.63
C ALA A 335 0.66 29.56 38.49
N SER A 336 -0.24 28.89 39.22
CA SER A 336 0.10 27.75 40.08
C SER A 336 -0.01 26.39 39.39
N HIS A 337 -0.68 26.32 38.24
CA HIS A 337 -0.97 25.07 37.52
C HIS A 337 -1.08 25.32 36.00
N CYS A 338 -0.95 24.24 35.21
CA CYS A 338 -1.12 24.25 33.76
C CYS A 338 -2.54 23.81 33.35
N TYR A 339 -3.05 22.74 33.97
CA TYR A 339 -4.35 22.11 33.74
C TYR A 339 -4.76 21.34 34.99
#